data_AF-A0A2D7PGP3-F1
#
_entry.id   AF-A0A2D7PGP3-F1
#
_cell.length_a   1.000
_cell.length_b   1.000
_cell.length_c   1.000
_cell.angle_alpha   90.00
_cell.angle_beta   90.00
_cell.angle_gamma   90.00
#
_symmetry.space_group_name_H-M   'P 1'
#
loop_
_entity.id
_entity.type
_entity.pdbx_description
1 polymer ?
#
loop_
_entity_poly.entity_id
_entity_poly.type
_entity_poly.pdbx_seq_one_letter_code
_entity_poly.pdbx_strand_id
1 'polypeptide(L)' 'MDASALKDRLLNVLDEAISANKDQISGVGADDFASYKYMLGISHTLEDMKSRVTEEFRKLYKEENV' A
#
# COMPACT_ATOMS: atom_id res chain seq x y z
N MET A 1 3.63 5.17 21.51
CA MET A 1 4.04 4.43 20.30
C MET A 1 4.69 5.46 19.39
N ASP A 2 5.95 5.26 19.01
CA ASP A 2 6.69 6.19 18.15
C ASP A 2 6.01 6.30 16.78
N ALA A 3 5.83 7.53 16.28
CA ALA A 3 5.25 7.79 14.96
C ALA A 3 6.02 7.05 13.86
N SER A 4 7.35 6.92 14.01
CA SER A 4 8.20 6.16 13.09
C SER A 4 7.85 4.67 13.11
N ALA A 5 7.64 4.10 14.31
CA ALA A 5 7.24 2.71 14.46
C ALA A 5 5.84 2.44 13.90
N LEU A 6 4.91 3.40 13.97
CA LEU A 6 3.60 3.29 13.31
C LEU A 6 3.73 3.31 11.79
N LYS A 7 4.52 4.25 11.24
CA LYS A 7 4.81 4.35 9.81
C LYS A 7 5.36 3.04 9.27
N ASP A 8 6.36 2.46 9.93
CA ASP A 8 7.00 1.22 9.48
C ASP A 8 6.03 0.04 9.50
N ARG A 9 5.17 -0.06 10.53
CA ARG A 9 4.11 -1.09 10.59
C ARG A 9 3.10 -0.93 9.46
N LEU A 10 2.67 0.30 9.17
CA LEU A 10 1.73 0.57 8.08
C LEU A 10 2.34 0.22 6.72
N LEU A 11 3.60 0.59 6.49
CA LEU A 11 4.30 0.25 5.24
C LEU A 11 4.43 -1.27 5.07
N ASN A 12 4.79 -1.99 6.14
CA ASN A 12 4.89 -3.45 6.08
C ASN A 12 3.55 -4.13 5.74
N VAL A 13 2.45 -3.70 6.38
CA VAL A 13 1.11 -4.24 6.08
C VAL A 13 0.70 -3.94 4.63
N LEU A 14 1.02 -2.75 4.13
CA LEU A 14 0.74 -2.40 2.73
C LEU A 14 1.60 -3.24 1.77
N ASP A 15 2.86 -3.51 2.10
CA ASP A 15 3.72 -4.38 1.30
C ASP A 15 3.23 -5.83 1.24
N GLU A 16 2.76 -6.37 2.37
CA GLU A 16 2.14 -7.69 2.43
C GLU A 16 0.85 -7.74 1.59
N ALA A 17 -0.01 -6.72 1.69
CA ALA A 17 -1.25 -6.63 0.91
C ALA A 17 -0.98 -6.51 -0.61
N ILE A 18 0.02 -5.73 -1.00
CA ILE A 18 0.44 -5.57 -2.40
C ILE A 18 0.98 -6.91 -2.94
N SER A 19 1.82 -7.62 -2.18
CA SER A 19 2.31 -8.94 -2.59
C SER A 19 1.16 -9.93 -2.76
N ALA A 20 0.25 -10.01 -1.78
CA ALA A 20 -0.90 -10.90 -1.86
C ALA A 20 -1.79 -10.59 -3.07
N ASN A 21 -1.99 -9.31 -3.40
CA ASN A 21 -2.76 -8.93 -4.58
C ASN A 21 -2.03 -9.28 -5.89
N LYS A 22 -0.71 -9.08 -5.97
CA LYS A 22 0.11 -9.48 -7.14
C LYS A 22 0.10 -10.99 -7.35
N ASP A 23 0.14 -11.77 -6.27
CA ASP A 23 0.04 -13.24 -6.32
C ASP A 23 -1.34 -13.69 -6.82
N GLN A 24 -2.42 -13.02 -6.39
CA GLN A 24 -3.77 -13.29 -6.91
C GLN A 24 -3.91 -12.96 -8.40
N ILE A 25 -3.31 -11.87 -8.86
CA ILE A 25 -3.32 -11.45 -10.27
C ILE A 25 -2.52 -12.41 -11.15
N SER A 26 -1.34 -12.84 -10.70
CA SER A 26 -0.43 -13.70 -11.47
C SER A 26 -0.80 -15.19 -11.41
N GLY A 27 -1.54 -15.59 -10.39
CA GLY A 27 -2.05 -16.95 -10.20
C GLY A 27 -3.45 -17.15 -10.79
N VAL A 28 -4.24 -17.99 -10.09
CA VAL A 28 -5.60 -18.44 -10.46
C VAL A 28 -6.70 -17.46 -10.02
N GLY A 29 -6.38 -16.28 -9.49
CA GLY A 29 -7.39 -15.38 -8.90
C GLY A 29 -8.15 -14.53 -9.91
N ALA A 30 -7.60 -14.31 -11.10
CA ALA A 30 -8.23 -13.53 -12.15
C ALA A 30 -8.76 -14.45 -13.27
N ASP A 31 -9.84 -15.19 -12.96
CA ASP A 31 -10.47 -16.13 -13.89
C ASP A 31 -11.06 -15.47 -15.14
N ASP A 32 -11.34 -14.17 -15.08
CA ASP A 32 -11.79 -13.36 -16.20
C ASP A 32 -11.18 -11.94 -16.22
N PHE A 33 -11.35 -11.26 -17.35
CA PHE A 33 -10.81 -9.93 -17.55
C PHE A 33 -11.41 -8.86 -16.61
N ALA A 34 -12.65 -9.06 -16.14
CA ALA A 34 -13.29 -8.15 -15.21
C ALA A 34 -12.64 -8.23 -13.83
N SER A 35 -12.40 -9.46 -13.35
CA SER A 35 -11.71 -9.77 -12.10
C SER A 35 -10.27 -9.29 -12.14
N TYR A 36 -9.56 -9.49 -13.26
CA TYR A 36 -8.23 -8.93 -13.48
C TYR A 36 -8.20 -7.41 -13.34
N LYS A 37 -9.12 -6.69 -14.01
CA LYS A 37 -9.20 -5.23 -13.91
C LYS A 37 -9.51 -4.74 -12.50
N TYR A 38 -10.41 -5.45 -11.81
CA TYR A 38 -10.73 -5.13 -10.43
C TYR A 38 -9.51 -5.28 -9.52
N MET A 39 -8.77 -6.39 -9.65
CA MET A 39 -7.55 -6.62 -8.89
C MET A 39 -6.45 -5.60 -9.22
N LEU A 40 -6.31 -5.18 -10.48
CA LEU A 40 -5.41 -4.09 -10.85
C LEU A 40 -5.80 -2.76 -10.17
N GLY A 41 -7.10 -2.46 -10.08
CA GLY A 41 -7.59 -1.29 -9.34
C GLY A 41 -7.24 -1.34 -7.85
N ILE A 42 -7.30 -2.53 -7.24
CA ILE A 42 -6.84 -2.74 -5.86
C ILE A 42 -5.34 -2.49 -5.76
N SER A 43 -4.53 -3.08 -6.66
CA SER A 43 -3.07 -2.84 -6.71
C SER A 43 -2.74 -1.35 -6.73
N HIS A 44 -3.36 -0.57 -7.62
CA HIS A 44 -3.14 0.87 -7.69
C HIS A 44 -3.52 1.59 -6.40
N THR A 45 -4.67 1.24 -5.81
CA THR A 45 -5.13 1.84 -4.56
C THR A 45 -4.15 1.57 -3.40
N LEU A 46 -3.61 0.36 -3.31
CA LEU A 46 -2.66 -0.02 -2.26
C LEU A 46 -1.31 0.72 -2.42
N GLU A 47 -0.81 0.84 -3.65
CA GLU A 47 0.42 1.60 -3.93
C GLU A 47 0.22 3.10 -3.61
N ASP A 48 -0.92 3.69 -3.96
CA ASP A 48 -1.27 5.07 -3.61
C ASP A 48 -1.34 5.28 -2.09
N MET A 49 -1.94 4.33 -1.36
CA MET A 49 -1.97 4.37 0.11
C MET A 49 -0.55 4.33 0.69
N LYS A 50 0.34 3.52 0.14
CA LYS A 50 1.75 3.44 0.56
C LYS A 50 2.51 4.76 0.32
N SER A 51 2.29 5.39 -0.84
CA SER A 51 2.86 6.71 -1.13
C SER A 51 2.37 7.75 -0.12
N ARG A 52 1.06 7.79 0.14
CA ARG A 52 0.44 8.73 1.08
C ARG A 52 0.97 8.58 2.50
N VAL A 53 1.16 7.36 3.01
CA VAL A 53 1.77 7.15 4.34
C VAL A 53 3.17 7.77 4.41
N THR A 54 3.97 7.61 3.36
CA THR A 54 5.33 8.18 3.29
C THR A 54 5.30 9.70 3.22
N GLU A 55 4.41 10.27 2.40
CA GLU A 55 4.27 11.71 2.21
C GLU A 55 3.77 12.42 3.48
N GLU A 56 2.71 11.90 4.09
CA GLU A 56 2.14 12.48 5.31
C GLU A 56 3.12 12.39 6.48
N PHE A 57 3.82 11.26 6.64
CA PHE A 57 4.87 11.15 7.64
C PHE A 57 5.98 12.19 7.42
N ARG A 58 6.37 12.43 6.17
CA ARG A 58 7.38 13.46 5.84
C ARG A 58 6.89 14.87 6.14
N LYS A 59 5.60 15.16 5.93
CA LYS A 59 5.00 16.45 6.29
C LYS A 59 5.03 16.65 7.81
N LEU A 60 4.57 15.68 8.57
CA LEU A 60 4.62 15.69 10.04
C LEU A 60 6.05 15.91 10.55
N TYR A 61 7.02 15.18 10.02
CA TYR A 61 8.44 15.35 10.40
C TYR A 61 8.99 16.73 10.07
N LYS A 62 8.54 17.36 8.97
CA LYS A 62 8.94 18.74 8.64
C LYS A 62 8.28 19.75 9.57
N GLU A 63 7.02 19.56 9.92
CA GLU A 63 6.28 20.44 10.83
C GLU A 63 6.79 20.37 12.27
N GLU A 64 7.27 19.21 12.73
CA GLU A 64 7.87 19.06 14.07
C GLU A 64 9.29 19.64 14.20
N ASN A 65 9.97 19.91 13.07
CA ASN A 65 11.36 20.40 13.04
C ASN A 65 11.51 21.86 12.55
N VAL A 66 10.41 22.62 12.49
CA VAL A 66 10.35 24.06 12.15
C VAL A 66 9.82 24.83 13.35
#